data_AF-W7QB80-F1
#
_entry.id   AF-W7QB80-F1
#
_cell.length_a   1.000
_cell.length_b   1.000
_cell.length_c   1.000
_cell.angle_alpha   90.00
_cell.angle_beta   90.00
_cell.angle_gamma   90.00
#
_symmetry.space_group_name_H-M   'P 1'
#
loop_
_entity.id
_entity.type
_entity.pdbx_description
1 polymer ?
#
loop_
_entity_poly.entity_id
_entity_poly.type
_entity_poly.pdbx_seq_one_letter_code
_entity_poly.pdbx_strand_id
1 'polypeptide(L)'
;MTIYREEIFGPVLCVVSVDTLDEAIEFINANPNGNGTSIFTNSGWVARRFESDIDVGQVGINVPIPVPVAYFSFTGSRGSKLGDLGPNGKQAIQFWTQTKTVTARWFEPENVSSGINSTISLS
;
A
#
# COMPACT_ATOMS: atom_id res chain seq x y z
N MET A 1 -27.25 9.78 0.99
CA MET A 1 -28.07 9.23 -0.10
C MET A 1 -27.54 7.85 -0.46
N THR A 2 -28.40 6.86 -0.71
CA THR A 2 -27.98 5.48 -1.05
C THR A 2 -27.07 5.43 -2.28
N ILE A 3 -27.41 6.22 -3.31
CA ILE A 3 -26.64 6.31 -4.58
C ILE A 3 -25.15 6.69 -4.41
N TYR A 4 -24.79 7.40 -3.33
CA TYR A 4 -23.40 7.73 -3.02
C TYR A 4 -22.71 6.64 -2.17
N ARG A 5 -23.49 5.98 -1.30
CA ARG A 5 -22.96 5.03 -0.32
C ARG A 5 -22.68 3.65 -0.92
N GLU A 6 -23.38 3.30 -1.99
CA GLU A 6 -23.28 2.01 -2.66
C GLU A 6 -22.60 2.14 -4.02
N GLU A 7 -21.82 1.14 -4.39
CA GLU A 7 -21.12 1.10 -5.67
C GLU A 7 -22.09 0.75 -6.80
N ILE A 8 -22.32 1.70 -7.72
CA ILE A 8 -23.35 1.57 -8.76
C ILE A 8 -22.92 0.59 -9.88
N PHE A 9 -21.61 0.45 -10.15
CA PHE A 9 -21.07 -0.35 -11.27
C PHE A 9 -21.69 -0.02 -12.65
N GLY A 10 -22.07 1.24 -12.88
CA GLY A 10 -22.65 1.73 -14.12
C GLY A 10 -22.11 3.12 -14.50
N PRO A 11 -22.51 3.66 -15.67
CA PRO A 11 -22.01 4.94 -16.18
C PRO A 11 -22.68 6.13 -15.46
N VAL A 12 -22.43 6.26 -14.15
CA VAL A 12 -22.99 7.31 -13.29
C VAL A 12 -21.87 8.05 -12.58
N LEU A 13 -21.88 9.38 -12.67
CA LEU A 13 -20.99 10.28 -11.92
C LEU A 13 -21.79 11.03 -10.86
N CYS A 14 -21.45 10.83 -9.59
CA CYS A 14 -21.98 11.63 -8.49
C CYS A 14 -21.07 12.84 -8.25
N VAL A 15 -21.66 14.03 -8.11
CA VAL A 15 -20.93 15.27 -7.80
C VAL A 15 -21.34 15.74 -6.41
N VAL A 16 -20.34 16.02 -5.57
CA VAL A 16 -20.50 16.55 -4.22
C VAL A 16 -19.62 17.78 -4.09
N SER A 17 -20.14 18.81 -3.43
CA SER A 17 -19.41 20.05 -3.12
C SER A 17 -19.15 20.14 -1.62
N VAL A 18 -17.93 20.53 -1.28
CA VAL A 18 -17.48 20.87 0.07
C VAL A 18 -16.62 22.13 -0.02
N ASP A 19 -16.46 22.85 1.08
CA ASP A 19 -15.85 24.18 1.05
C ASP A 19 -14.32 24.13 1.18
N THR A 20 -13.79 23.07 1.80
CA THR A 20 -12.36 22.96 2.10
C THR A 20 -11.74 21.62 1.68
N LEU A 21 -10.41 21.61 1.54
CA LEU A 21 -9.65 20.39 1.30
C LEU A 21 -9.81 19.39 2.46
N ASP A 22 -9.87 19.88 3.69
CA ASP A 22 -9.98 19.03 4.88
C ASP A 22 -11.35 18.31 4.91
N GLU A 23 -12.43 19.03 4.59
CA GLU A 23 -13.76 18.43 4.43
C GLU A 23 -13.78 17.40 3.29
N ALA A 24 -13.08 17.66 2.18
CA ALA A 24 -13.00 16.70 1.07
C ALA A 24 -12.28 15.41 1.48
N ILE A 25 -11.16 15.53 2.21
CA ILE A 25 -10.40 14.38 2.72
C ILE A 25 -11.23 13.60 3.74
N GLU A 26 -11.86 14.28 4.70
CA GLU A 26 -12.75 13.65 5.69
C GLU A 26 -13.90 12.91 5.00
N PHE A 27 -14.53 13.55 4.02
CA PHE A 27 -15.61 12.96 3.24
C PHE A 27 -15.19 11.68 2.50
N ILE A 28 -14.02 11.67 1.87
CA ILE A 28 -13.48 10.49 1.18
C ILE A 28 -13.11 9.39 2.20
N ASN A 29 -12.44 9.75 3.29
CA ASN A 29 -12.00 8.79 4.32
C ASN A 29 -13.18 8.15 5.08
N ALA A 30 -14.32 8.84 5.17
CA ALA A 30 -15.54 8.30 5.75
C ALA A 30 -16.20 7.21 4.86
N ASN A 31 -15.77 7.06 3.60
CA ASN A 31 -16.27 6.01 2.73
C ASN A 31 -15.72 4.64 3.20
N PRO A 32 -16.57 3.60 3.36
CA PRO A 32 -16.10 2.27 3.77
C PRO A 32 -15.13 1.64 2.76
N ASN A 33 -15.13 2.10 1.51
CA ASN A 33 -14.22 1.67 0.46
C ASN A 33 -13.04 2.64 0.33
N GLY A 34 -11.87 2.10 -0.02
CA GLY A 34 -10.59 2.82 -0.09
C GLY A 34 -9.70 2.32 -1.23
N ASN A 35 -10.27 2.10 -2.41
CA ASN A 35 -9.54 1.56 -3.56
C ASN A 35 -8.59 2.59 -4.19
N GLY A 36 -9.16 3.57 -4.90
CA GLY A 36 -8.40 4.62 -5.59
C GLY A 36 -9.08 5.98 -5.51
N THR A 37 -8.27 7.04 -5.51
CA THR A 37 -8.71 8.43 -5.47
C THR A 37 -7.76 9.33 -6.24
N SER A 38 -8.21 10.53 -6.58
CA SER A 38 -7.41 11.49 -7.32
C SER A 38 -7.71 12.92 -6.91
N ILE A 39 -6.69 13.77 -6.95
CA ILE A 39 -6.82 15.22 -6.81
C ILE A 39 -6.30 15.93 -8.06
N PHE A 40 -7.02 16.95 -8.48
CA PHE A 40 -6.61 17.84 -9.57
C PHE A 40 -6.23 19.20 -9.01
N THR A 41 -4.96 19.54 -9.10
CA THR A 41 -4.41 20.78 -8.52
C THR A 41 -3.10 21.16 -9.18
N ASN A 42 -2.82 22.47 -9.21
CA ASN A 42 -1.53 23.02 -9.61
C ASN A 42 -0.62 23.34 -8.39
N SER A 43 -1.10 23.14 -7.17
CA SER A 43 -0.35 23.40 -5.95
C SER A 43 0.31 22.14 -5.41
N GLY A 44 1.64 22.13 -5.36
CA GLY A 44 2.41 21.03 -4.77
C GLY A 44 2.14 20.84 -3.28
N TRP A 45 1.83 21.92 -2.54
CA TRP A 45 1.44 21.81 -1.13
C TRP A 45 0.11 21.08 -0.96
N VAL A 46 -0.89 21.39 -1.80
CA VAL A 46 -2.19 20.71 -1.79
C VAL A 46 -2.02 19.23 -2.17
N ALA A 47 -1.24 18.94 -3.20
CA ALA A 47 -0.95 17.57 -3.62
C ALA A 47 -0.28 16.76 -2.50
N ARG A 48 0.76 17.34 -1.85
CA ARG A 48 1.49 16.70 -0.76
C ARG A 48 0.62 16.46 0.48
N ARG A 49 -0.24 17.43 0.81
CA ARG A 49 -1.18 17.28 1.93
C ARG A 49 -2.20 16.18 1.65
N PHE A 50 -2.80 16.20 0.45
CA PHE A 50 -3.76 15.18 0.04
C PHE A 50 -3.16 13.77 0.05
N GLU A 51 -2.00 13.54 -0.57
CA GLU A 51 -1.39 12.19 -0.60
C GLU A 51 -0.93 11.68 0.77
N SER A 52 -0.71 12.57 1.73
CA SER A 52 -0.31 12.23 3.10
C SER A 52 -1.50 11.88 3.99
N ASP A 53 -2.59 12.63 3.86
CA ASP A 53 -3.71 12.60 4.81
C ASP A 53 -4.88 11.73 4.33
N ILE A 54 -4.89 11.36 3.04
CA ILE A 54 -5.90 10.48 2.46
C ILE A 54 -5.63 9.02 2.84
N ASP A 55 -6.64 8.31 3.36
CA ASP A 55 -6.58 6.88 3.62
C ASP A 55 -7.19 6.15 2.42
N VAL A 56 -6.43 5.98 1.34
CA VAL A 56 -6.85 5.24 0.14
C VAL A 56 -5.64 4.52 -0.44
N GLY A 57 -5.83 3.30 -0.94
CA GLY A 57 -4.72 2.47 -1.44
C GLY A 57 -3.97 3.08 -2.63
N GLN A 58 -4.69 3.68 -3.59
CA GLN A 58 -4.12 4.27 -4.80
C GLN A 58 -4.44 5.76 -4.87
N VAL A 59 -3.41 6.60 -5.00
CA VAL A 59 -3.55 8.05 -5.01
C VAL A 59 -2.99 8.62 -6.30
N GLY A 60 -3.83 9.37 -7.03
CA GLY A 60 -3.45 10.10 -8.24
C GLY A 60 -3.34 11.60 -8.00
N ILE A 61 -2.30 12.23 -8.55
CA ILE A 61 -2.19 13.69 -8.65
C ILE A 61 -2.29 14.04 -10.14
N ASN A 62 -3.37 14.74 -10.54
CA ASN A 62 -3.68 15.06 -11.93
C ASN A 62 -3.82 13.81 -12.85
N VAL A 63 -4.15 12.65 -12.27
CA VAL A 63 -4.36 11.37 -12.97
C VAL A 63 -5.68 10.77 -12.49
N PRO A 64 -6.74 10.70 -13.32
CA PRO A 64 -8.08 10.31 -12.87
C PRO A 64 -8.17 8.85 -12.41
N ILE A 65 -7.38 7.97 -13.03
CA ILE A 65 -7.38 6.52 -12.77
C ILE A 65 -5.93 6.11 -12.46
N PRO A 66 -5.51 6.16 -11.18
CA PRO A 66 -4.12 5.96 -10.77
C PRO A 66 -3.77 4.47 -10.63
N VAL A 67 -4.05 3.68 -11.67
CA VAL A 67 -3.75 2.24 -11.65
C VAL A 67 -2.23 2.02 -11.69
N PRO A 68 -1.65 1.28 -10.72
CA PRO A 68 -0.24 0.97 -10.72
C PRO A 68 0.16 0.16 -11.96
N VAL A 69 1.26 0.54 -12.61
CA VAL A 69 1.84 -0.25 -13.71
C VAL A 69 2.36 -1.59 -13.19
N ALA A 70 2.54 -2.57 -14.08
CA ALA A 70 2.75 -3.99 -13.74
C ALA A 70 3.88 -4.30 -12.72
N TYR A 71 4.89 -3.43 -12.61
CA TYR A 71 6.00 -3.60 -11.67
C TYR A 71 5.68 -3.15 -10.23
N PHE A 72 4.63 -2.35 -10.06
CA PHE A 72 4.07 -1.97 -8.77
C PHE A 72 2.83 -2.82 -8.45
N SER A 73 2.56 -3.02 -7.17
CA SER A 73 1.42 -3.81 -6.72
C SER A 73 0.16 -2.96 -6.66
N PHE A 74 -0.96 -3.53 -7.06
CA PHE A 74 -2.28 -2.98 -6.87
C PHE A 74 -2.59 -2.96 -5.38
N THR A 75 -2.93 -1.77 -4.88
CA THR A 75 -3.23 -1.49 -3.48
C THR A 75 -4.70 -1.11 -3.32
N GLY A 76 -5.21 -1.29 -2.11
CA GLY A 76 -6.54 -0.89 -1.67
C GLY A 76 -6.55 -0.90 -0.14
N SER A 77 -7.42 -0.09 0.47
CA SER A 77 -7.62 -0.03 1.91
C SER A 77 -9.10 -0.27 2.29
N ARG A 78 -9.34 -0.48 3.59
CA ARG A 78 -10.68 -0.73 4.18
C ARG A 78 -11.45 -1.83 3.44
N GLY A 79 -12.73 -1.59 3.11
CA GLY A 79 -13.61 -2.56 2.44
C GLY A 79 -13.15 -2.97 1.03
N SER A 80 -12.15 -2.29 0.46
CA SER A 80 -11.65 -2.58 -0.89
C SER A 80 -10.59 -3.67 -0.96
N LYS A 81 -10.02 -4.11 0.17
CA LYS A 81 -9.01 -5.17 0.19
C LYS A 81 -9.05 -5.96 1.50
N LEU A 82 -9.01 -7.29 1.36
CA LEU A 82 -8.74 -8.20 2.47
C LEU A 82 -7.36 -8.85 2.27
N GLY A 83 -6.52 -8.77 3.30
CA GLY A 83 -5.16 -9.31 3.30
C GLY A 83 -4.07 -8.28 2.99
N ASP A 84 -2.82 -8.68 3.26
CA ASP A 84 -1.69 -7.74 3.31
C ASP A 84 -1.03 -7.52 1.94
N LEU A 85 -0.93 -8.57 1.11
CA LEU A 85 -0.20 -8.54 -0.15
C LEU A 85 -1.11 -8.27 -1.35
N GLY A 86 -0.61 -7.50 -2.32
CA GLY A 86 -1.30 -7.17 -3.55
C GLY A 86 -1.24 -8.29 -4.61
N PRO A 87 -2.17 -8.29 -5.58
CA PRO A 87 -2.35 -9.37 -6.55
C PRO A 87 -1.29 -9.44 -7.67
N ASN A 88 -0.51 -8.36 -7.86
CA ASN A 88 0.50 -8.22 -8.91
C ASN A 88 1.76 -7.51 -8.37
N GLY A 89 2.73 -7.25 -9.25
CA GLY A 89 3.99 -6.61 -8.89
C GLY A 89 4.83 -7.43 -7.91
N LYS A 90 5.67 -6.74 -7.11
CA LYS A 90 6.57 -7.41 -6.16
C LYS A 90 5.84 -8.13 -5.02
N GLN A 91 4.68 -7.62 -4.58
CA GLN A 91 3.92 -8.26 -3.51
C GLN A 91 3.34 -9.61 -3.93
N ALA A 92 3.01 -9.80 -5.21
CA ALA A 92 2.58 -11.11 -5.72
C ALA A 92 3.67 -12.17 -5.58
N ILE A 93 4.94 -11.81 -5.77
CA ILE A 93 6.06 -12.73 -5.54
C ILE A 93 6.08 -13.18 -4.08
N GLN A 94 5.93 -12.24 -3.14
CA GLN A 94 5.87 -12.57 -1.71
C GLN A 94 4.62 -13.38 -1.33
N PHE A 95 3.51 -13.21 -2.04
CA PHE A 95 2.26 -13.93 -1.79
C PHE A 95 2.34 -15.37 -2.28
N TRP A 96 2.90 -15.58 -3.48
CA TRP A 96 3.01 -16.90 -4.11
C TRP A 96 4.24 -17.70 -3.68
N THR A 97 5.13 -17.12 -2.87
CA THR A 97 6.34 -17.79 -2.36
C THR A 97 6.40 -17.73 -0.84
N GLN A 98 7.18 -18.62 -0.24
CA GLN A 98 7.41 -18.64 1.20
C GLN A 98 8.87 -18.32 1.50
N THR A 99 9.11 -17.39 2.43
CA THR A 99 10.46 -17.09 2.89
C THR A 99 11.02 -18.29 3.66
N LYS A 100 12.22 -18.74 3.26
CA LYS A 100 12.99 -19.76 3.99
C LYS A 100 14.29 -19.13 4.49
N THR A 101 14.53 -19.21 5.79
CA THR A 101 15.78 -18.74 6.42
C THR A 101 16.69 -19.92 6.70
N VAL A 102 17.92 -19.89 6.19
CA VAL A 102 18.95 -20.91 6.41
C VAL A 102 20.14 -20.28 7.11
N THR A 103 20.51 -20.83 8.27
CA THR A 103 21.76 -20.51 8.97
C THR A 103 22.62 -21.76 8.96
N ALA A 104 23.83 -21.67 8.41
CA ALA A 104 24.75 -22.80 8.32
C ALA A 104 26.15 -22.41 8.80
N ARG A 105 26.81 -23.33 9.50
CA ARG A 105 28.21 -23.23 9.89
C ARG A 105 28.91 -24.54 9.50
N TRP A 106 29.98 -24.45 8.73
CA TRP A 106 30.82 -25.59 8.37
C TRP A 106 32.15 -25.47 9.10
N PHE A 107 32.53 -26.51 9.84
CA PHE A 107 33.86 -26.63 10.44
C PHE A 107 34.70 -27.57 9.57
N GLU A 108 35.96 -27.26 9.32
CA GLU A 108 36.89 -28.22 8.72
C GLU A 108 37.20 -29.35 9.73
N PRO A 109 37.30 -30.62 9.30
CA PRO A 109 37.96 -31.63 10.10
C PRO A 109 39.44 -31.24 10.17
N GLU A 110 39.91 -30.90 11.38
CA GLU A 110 41.27 -30.42 11.70
C GLU A 110 41.55 -28.92 11.52
N ASN A 111 40.71 -28.05 12.07
CA ASN A 111 41.16 -26.74 12.55
C ASN A 111 40.50 -26.40 13.89
N VAL A 112 41.00 -27.04 14.96
CA VAL A 112 40.88 -26.51 16.33
C VAL A 112 41.81 -25.31 16.42
N SER A 113 41.47 -24.20 15.77
CA SER A 113 42.15 -22.94 16.04
C SER A 113 41.70 -22.43 17.40
N SER A 114 42.65 -22.40 18.31
CA SER A 114 42.52 -21.88 19.66
C SER A 114 42.00 -20.44 19.63
N GLY A 115 40.81 -20.21 20.18
CA GLY A 115 40.28 -18.89 20.49
C GLY A 115 39.35 -18.30 19.43
N ILE A 116 38.07 -18.68 19.48
CA ILE A 116 37.02 -17.93 18.78
C ILE A 116 36.74 -16.66 19.59
N ASN A 117 37.18 -15.49 19.10
CA ASN A 117 36.77 -14.19 19.65
C ASN A 117 35.37 -13.82 19.14
N SER A 118 34.35 -14.54 19.61
CA SER A 118 32.94 -14.17 19.39
C SER A 118 32.21 -14.18 20.71
N THR A 119 31.44 -13.12 20.99
CA THR A 119 30.69 -12.95 22.25
C THR A 119 29.51 -13.90 22.41
N ILE A 120 29.13 -14.64 21.37
CA ILE A 120 28.04 -15.63 21.41
C ILE A 120 28.65 -17.02 21.24
N SER A 121 28.83 -17.71 22.36
CA SER A 121 29.10 -19.15 22.37
C SER A 121 27.75 -19.88 22.41
N LEU A 122 27.39 -20.55 21.32
CA LEU A 122 26.28 -21.52 21.32
C LEU A 122 26.86 -22.87 21.75
N SER A 123 26.83 -23.13 23.07
CA SER A 123 27.16 -24.43 23.68
C SER A 123 26.00 -25.41 23.56
#